data_AF-A0A811MNK7-F1
#
_entry.id   AF-A0A811MNK7-F1
#
_cell.length_a   1.000
_cell.length_b   1.000
_cell.length_c   1.000
_cell.angle_alpha   90.00
_cell.angle_beta   90.00
_cell.angle_gamma   90.00
#
_symmetry.space_group_name_H-M   'P 1'
#
loop_
_entity.id
_entity.type
_entity.pdbx_description
1 polymer ?
#
loop_
_entity_poly.entity_id
_entity_poly.type
_entity_poly.pdbx_seq_one_letter_code
_entity_poly.pdbx_strand_id
1 'polypeptide(L)'
;MAAASSAASPGRGAGDPPTAEAATARTAACPCPVCLEAFKDEAYLDTCFHSFCYKCICQWVRIVASKHAEPLSSVRCPLCKTENLSVIHAFDGESFERWYINQEPRKRRLSDAHELVSQFYNMKESTSNIAGVQQYWEQQRYLRKKIWLETWLRREIQALTRDENVEAIVYHIHGVIGSFMKRLEMEHKSRTISPEKRREEFRRLVSDAARPFLLGRTERFVTEVELFLVSNLNMEAYNKLRVQRFRESSSHLTREQDTLPHDRSLEEHYLYFVCNDTDCDEM
;
A
#
# COMPACT_ATOMS: atom_id res chain seq x y z
N MET A 1 -24.78 -9.94 86.16
CA MET A 1 -24.55 -11.26 86.79
C MET A 1 -24.58 -12.31 85.69
N ALA A 2 -23.65 -13.28 85.68
CA ALA A 2 -23.65 -14.50 84.84
C ALA A 2 -23.69 -14.31 83.29
N ALA A 3 -23.25 -15.26 82.46
CA ALA A 3 -22.18 -16.28 82.62
C ALA A 3 -21.71 -16.78 81.22
N ALA A 4 -20.53 -17.43 81.22
CA ALA A 4 -19.97 -18.30 80.17
C ALA A 4 -20.97 -19.34 79.60
N SER A 5 -20.83 -19.93 78.40
CA SER A 5 -19.87 -19.78 77.27
C SER A 5 -20.56 -20.29 75.96
N SER A 6 -20.02 -20.82 74.84
CA SER A 6 -18.79 -21.55 74.48
C SER A 6 -18.50 -21.49 72.95
N ALA A 7 -17.45 -22.20 72.48
CA ALA A 7 -16.89 -22.12 71.12
C ALA A 7 -17.48 -23.11 70.09
N ALA A 8 -17.40 -22.76 68.80
CA ALA A 8 -16.86 -23.61 67.72
C ALA A 8 -16.70 -22.86 66.37
N SER A 9 -15.68 -23.23 65.60
CA SER A 9 -15.42 -22.84 64.20
C SER A 9 -14.84 -24.07 63.45
N PRO A 10 -14.68 -24.10 62.11
CA PRO A 10 -15.13 -23.16 61.08
C PRO A 10 -15.92 -23.81 59.92
N GLY A 11 -16.79 -23.03 59.25
CA GLY A 11 -17.38 -23.41 57.96
C GLY A 11 -16.76 -22.64 56.79
N ARG A 12 -15.86 -23.26 56.00
CA ARG A 12 -15.27 -22.63 54.81
C ARG A 12 -16.20 -22.74 53.60
N GLY A 13 -17.17 -21.82 53.50
CA GLY A 13 -17.86 -21.54 52.23
C GLY A 13 -17.07 -20.52 51.42
N ALA A 14 -16.36 -20.95 50.38
CA ALA A 14 -15.79 -20.03 49.40
C ALA A 14 -16.92 -19.55 48.49
N GLY A 15 -17.36 -18.30 48.68
CA GLY A 15 -18.23 -17.63 47.72
C GLY A 15 -17.37 -17.02 46.62
N ASP A 16 -17.32 -17.68 45.46
CA ASP A 16 -16.70 -17.08 44.27
C ASP A 16 -17.46 -15.79 43.91
N PRO A 17 -16.74 -14.68 43.61
CA PRO A 17 -17.40 -13.48 43.12
C PRO A 17 -18.01 -13.76 41.74
N PRO A 18 -19.12 -13.10 41.35
CA PRO A 18 -19.66 -13.25 40.01
C PRO A 18 -18.59 -12.86 39.00
N THR A 19 -18.19 -13.82 38.16
CA THR A 19 -17.23 -13.60 37.08
C THR A 19 -17.72 -12.47 36.21
N ALA A 20 -16.82 -11.58 35.79
CA ALA A 20 -17.15 -10.43 34.96
C ALA A 20 -17.63 -10.88 33.58
N GLU A 21 -18.93 -11.16 33.45
CA GLU A 21 -19.58 -11.56 32.21
C GLU A 21 -19.50 -10.41 31.20
N ALA A 22 -18.53 -10.54 30.29
CA ALA A 22 -18.59 -10.07 28.92
C ALA A 22 -19.28 -8.71 28.73
N ALA A 23 -18.73 -7.67 29.36
CA ALA A 23 -18.87 -6.29 28.91
C ALA A 23 -18.16 -6.05 27.56
N THR A 24 -18.11 -7.06 26.68
CA THR A 24 -18.00 -6.86 25.25
C THR A 24 -19.26 -6.15 24.79
N ALA A 25 -19.22 -4.82 24.88
CA ALA A 25 -20.07 -3.95 24.09
C ALA A 25 -19.82 -4.29 22.62
N ARG A 26 -20.55 -5.29 22.12
CA ARG A 26 -20.62 -5.65 20.71
C ARG A 26 -21.09 -4.38 20.01
N THR A 27 -20.15 -3.66 19.38
CA THR A 27 -20.49 -2.64 18.40
C THR A 27 -21.45 -3.32 17.44
N ALA A 28 -22.73 -2.95 17.52
CA ALA A 28 -23.77 -3.58 16.73
C ALA A 28 -23.57 -3.08 15.29
N ALA A 29 -22.68 -3.75 14.56
CA ALA A 29 -22.29 -3.41 13.21
C ALA A 29 -23.57 -3.21 12.41
N CYS A 30 -23.81 -1.95 11.99
CA CYS A 30 -25.07 -1.55 11.42
C CYS A 30 -25.40 -2.48 10.25
N PRO A 31 -26.60 -3.09 10.19
CA PRO A 31 -26.93 -3.99 9.10
C PRO A 31 -26.84 -3.25 7.77
N CYS A 32 -26.44 -3.96 6.72
CA CYS A 32 -26.29 -3.39 5.39
C CYS A 32 -27.57 -2.66 4.97
N PRO A 33 -27.53 -1.36 4.65
CA PRO A 33 -28.74 -0.56 4.39
C PRO A 33 -29.58 -1.00 3.18
N VAL A 34 -29.14 -2.00 2.42
CA VAL A 34 -29.82 -2.51 1.21
C VAL A 34 -30.44 -3.90 1.43
N CYS A 35 -29.79 -4.81 2.16
CA CYS A 35 -30.34 -6.15 2.45
C CYS A 35 -30.77 -6.38 3.91
N LEU A 36 -30.45 -5.45 4.81
CA LEU A 36 -30.73 -5.49 6.26
C LEU A 36 -30.09 -6.67 7.02
N GLU A 37 -29.20 -7.43 6.37
CA GLU A 37 -28.35 -8.44 7.00
C GLU A 37 -27.03 -7.82 7.51
N ALA A 38 -26.24 -8.59 8.28
CA ALA A 38 -24.85 -8.26 8.54
C ALA A 38 -24.02 -8.21 7.24
N PHE A 39 -22.97 -7.38 7.21
CA PHE A 39 -22.14 -7.18 6.02
C PHE A 39 -21.49 -8.49 5.52
N LYS A 40 -21.51 -8.66 4.19
CA LYS A 40 -20.88 -9.77 3.44
C LYS A 40 -20.05 -9.15 2.32
N ASP A 41 -18.72 -9.17 2.46
CA ASP A 41 -17.77 -8.36 1.68
C ASP A 41 -18.12 -6.86 1.80
N GLU A 42 -17.63 -6.21 2.85
CA GLU A 42 -17.99 -4.81 3.12
C GLU A 42 -17.34 -3.88 2.10
N ALA A 43 -18.18 -3.09 1.43
CA ALA A 43 -17.83 -2.23 0.33
C ALA A 43 -18.29 -0.79 0.57
N TYR A 44 -17.44 0.15 0.19
CA TYR A 44 -17.54 1.57 0.47
C TYR A 44 -17.69 2.35 -0.84
N LEU A 45 -18.49 3.41 -0.85
CA LEU A 45 -18.54 4.34 -1.98
C LEU A 45 -17.47 5.44 -1.84
N ASP A 46 -16.73 5.72 -2.91
CA ASP A 46 -15.45 6.46 -2.84
C ASP A 46 -15.50 7.92 -2.35
N THR A 47 -16.62 8.61 -2.53
CA THR A 47 -16.75 10.04 -2.23
C THR A 47 -17.48 10.27 -0.90
N CYS A 48 -18.31 9.33 -0.47
CA CYS A 48 -19.14 9.47 0.73
C CYS A 48 -18.93 8.40 1.81
N PHE A 49 -18.06 7.41 1.57
CA PHE A 49 -17.62 6.34 2.49
C PHE A 49 -18.72 5.57 3.24
N HIS A 50 -19.97 5.63 2.76
CA HIS A 50 -21.06 4.80 3.29
C HIS A 50 -20.85 3.35 2.87
N SER A 51 -20.99 2.41 3.82
CA SER A 51 -20.74 0.99 3.58
C SER A 51 -22.00 0.16 3.29
N PHE A 52 -21.80 -0.86 2.47
CA PHE A 52 -22.80 -1.80 1.94
C PHE A 52 -22.17 -3.18 1.79
N CYS A 53 -22.96 -4.25 1.62
CA CYS A 53 -22.41 -5.49 1.05
C CYS A 53 -22.04 -5.24 -0.42
N TYR A 54 -20.86 -5.70 -0.86
CA TYR A 54 -20.36 -5.49 -2.23
C TYR A 54 -21.38 -5.89 -3.30
N LYS A 55 -21.99 -7.08 -3.13
CA LYS A 55 -23.04 -7.58 -4.03
C LYS A 55 -24.26 -6.66 -4.10
N CYS A 56 -24.64 -6.03 -2.99
CA CYS A 56 -25.80 -5.14 -2.92
C CYS A 56 -25.54 -3.79 -3.59
N ILE A 57 -24.37 -3.17 -3.39
CA ILE A 57 -24.05 -1.91 -4.08
C ILE A 57 -23.80 -2.13 -5.57
N CYS A 58 -23.20 -3.27 -5.97
CA CYS A 58 -23.08 -3.66 -7.38
C CYS A 58 -24.44 -3.95 -8.04
N GLN A 59 -25.41 -4.51 -7.31
CA GLN A 59 -26.80 -4.62 -7.79
C GLN A 59 -27.46 -3.25 -7.93
N TRP A 60 -27.27 -2.33 -6.97
CA TRP A 60 -27.77 -0.96 -7.06
C TRP A 60 -27.24 -0.25 -8.31
N VAL A 61 -25.92 -0.25 -8.56
CA VAL A 61 -25.32 0.36 -9.76
C VAL A 61 -25.93 -0.19 -11.05
N ARG A 62 -26.15 -1.51 -11.14
CA ARG A 62 -26.80 -2.15 -12.31
C ARG A 62 -28.26 -1.72 -12.49
N ILE A 63 -29.03 -1.58 -11.40
CA ILE A 63 -30.44 -1.16 -11.40
C ILE A 63 -30.60 0.34 -11.71
N VAL A 64 -29.61 1.16 -11.37
CA VAL A 64 -29.56 2.56 -11.83
C VAL A 64 -29.16 2.60 -13.31
N ALA A 65 -28.09 1.93 -13.70
CA ALA A 65 -27.60 1.90 -15.09
C ALA A 65 -28.66 1.44 -16.10
N SER A 66 -29.46 0.42 -15.78
CA SER A 66 -30.54 -0.08 -16.66
C SER A 66 -31.71 0.89 -16.87
N LYS A 67 -31.67 2.10 -16.30
CA LYS A 67 -32.66 3.17 -16.47
C LYS A 67 -32.13 4.35 -17.29
N HIS A 68 -30.86 4.34 -17.66
CA HIS A 68 -30.24 5.34 -18.52
C HIS A 68 -29.95 4.73 -19.90
N ALA A 69 -30.16 5.51 -20.96
CA ALA A 69 -29.82 5.09 -22.32
C ALA A 69 -28.29 5.10 -22.54
N GLU A 70 -27.60 6.07 -21.94
CA GLU A 70 -26.15 6.20 -22.00
C GLU A 70 -25.45 5.51 -20.82
N PRO A 71 -24.23 4.97 -21.02
CA PRO A 71 -23.45 4.36 -19.95
C PRO A 71 -23.07 5.37 -18.85
N LEU A 72 -23.41 5.07 -17.59
CA LEU A 72 -23.18 5.96 -16.43
C LEU A 72 -21.68 6.14 -16.09
N SER A 73 -21.23 7.39 -15.90
CA SER A 73 -19.88 7.69 -15.38
C SER A 73 -19.80 7.81 -13.84
N SER A 74 -20.95 7.81 -13.15
CA SER A 74 -21.08 7.90 -11.69
C SER A 74 -22.35 7.22 -11.19
N VAL A 75 -22.46 6.98 -9.88
CA VAL A 75 -23.72 6.58 -9.23
C VAL A 75 -24.03 7.46 -8.04
N ARG A 76 -25.32 7.70 -7.77
CA ARG A 76 -25.79 8.31 -6.52
C ARG A 76 -25.91 7.26 -5.42
N CYS A 77 -25.34 7.58 -4.25
CA CYS A 77 -25.36 6.73 -3.06
C CYS A 77 -26.81 6.41 -2.63
N PRO A 78 -27.14 5.14 -2.30
CA PRO A 78 -28.47 4.76 -1.79
C PRO A 78 -28.93 5.61 -0.59
N LEU A 79 -28.01 5.95 0.32
CA LEU A 79 -28.29 6.74 1.53
C LEU A 79 -28.30 8.25 1.23
N CYS A 80 -27.14 8.88 1.16
CA CYS A 80 -26.96 10.33 1.13
C CYS A 80 -27.12 11.00 -0.24
N LYS A 81 -27.36 10.22 -1.30
CA LYS A 81 -27.51 10.67 -2.70
C LYS A 81 -26.30 11.37 -3.34
N THR A 82 -25.21 11.57 -2.61
CA THR A 82 -23.89 12.00 -3.14
C THR A 82 -23.49 11.17 -4.35
N GLU A 83 -22.89 11.79 -5.36
CA GLU A 83 -22.33 11.09 -6.52
C GLU A 83 -20.95 10.51 -6.20
N ASN A 84 -20.70 9.31 -6.71
CA ASN A 84 -19.48 8.53 -6.45
C ASN A 84 -19.03 7.90 -7.78
N LEU A 85 -17.72 7.78 -7.98
CA LEU A 85 -17.13 7.30 -9.24
C LEU A 85 -16.72 5.82 -9.19
N SER A 86 -16.64 5.24 -7.99
CA SER A 86 -16.22 3.87 -7.75
C SER A 86 -16.75 3.27 -6.45
N VAL A 87 -16.69 1.94 -6.40
CA VAL A 87 -16.91 1.11 -5.21
C VAL A 87 -15.56 0.53 -4.78
N ILE A 88 -15.21 0.66 -3.50
CA ILE A 88 -14.03 0.05 -2.88
C ILE A 88 -14.49 -1.17 -2.06
N HIS A 89 -13.84 -2.32 -2.17
CA HIS A 89 -14.21 -3.55 -1.44
C HIS A 89 -12.97 -4.43 -1.18
N ALA A 90 -13.16 -5.62 -0.61
CA ALA A 90 -12.08 -6.58 -0.32
C ALA A 90 -10.88 -5.98 0.47
N PHE A 91 -11.17 -5.10 1.44
CA PHE A 91 -10.13 -4.52 2.31
C PHE A 91 -9.67 -5.53 3.36
N ASP A 92 -8.39 -5.91 3.32
CA ASP A 92 -7.75 -6.88 4.22
C ASP A 92 -6.90 -6.23 5.34
N GLY A 93 -6.71 -4.91 5.28
CA GLY A 93 -5.82 -4.13 6.16
C GLY A 93 -4.54 -3.63 5.48
N GLU A 94 -4.11 -4.26 4.39
CA GLU A 94 -2.90 -3.95 3.61
C GLU A 94 -3.21 -3.50 2.17
N SER A 95 -4.33 -3.95 1.61
CA SER A 95 -4.76 -3.79 0.22
C SER A 95 -6.29 -3.59 0.11
N PHE A 96 -6.76 -3.18 -1.06
CA PHE A 96 -8.19 -3.10 -1.41
C PHE A 96 -8.38 -3.28 -2.92
N GLU A 97 -9.58 -3.68 -3.34
CA GLU A 97 -10.02 -3.60 -4.73
C GLU A 97 -10.92 -2.37 -4.94
N ARG A 98 -10.81 -1.72 -6.10
CA ARG A 98 -11.63 -0.56 -6.48
C ARG A 98 -12.23 -0.79 -7.87
N TRP A 99 -13.55 -0.84 -7.94
CA TRP A 99 -14.32 -0.95 -9.18
C TRP A 99 -14.89 0.42 -9.59
N TYR A 100 -14.34 1.01 -10.67
CA TYR A 100 -14.87 2.25 -11.25
C TYR A 100 -16.19 2.00 -11.98
N ILE A 101 -17.17 2.88 -11.76
CA ILE A 101 -18.52 2.78 -12.30
C ILE A 101 -18.48 3.12 -13.79
N ASN A 102 -18.50 2.07 -14.61
CA ASN A 102 -18.54 2.13 -16.08
C ASN A 102 -17.57 3.18 -16.67
N GLN A 103 -16.32 3.08 -16.23
CA GLN A 103 -15.20 3.51 -17.06
C GLN A 103 -14.83 2.31 -17.93
N GLU A 104 -14.69 2.51 -19.24
CA GLU A 104 -14.22 1.43 -20.12
C GLU A 104 -12.88 0.90 -19.58
N PRO A 105 -12.65 -0.44 -19.54
CA PRO A 105 -11.41 -1.01 -19.01
C PRO A 105 -10.12 -0.52 -19.68
N ARG A 106 -10.21 0.22 -20.80
CA ARG A 106 -9.08 0.85 -21.52
C ARG A 106 -8.78 2.28 -21.08
N LYS A 107 -9.68 2.96 -20.37
CA LYS A 107 -9.56 4.39 -20.00
C LYS A 107 -8.97 4.64 -18.61
N ARG A 108 -8.82 3.59 -17.79
CA ARG A 108 -8.11 3.58 -16.49
C ARG A 108 -7.35 2.28 -16.23
N ARG A 109 -6.98 1.56 -17.29
CA ARG A 109 -5.79 0.71 -17.20
C ARG A 109 -4.60 1.64 -17.28
N LEU A 110 -4.01 1.95 -16.12
CA LEU A 110 -2.58 2.26 -16.08
C LEU A 110 -1.86 1.19 -16.91
N SER A 111 -0.90 1.61 -17.73
CA SER A 111 -0.30 0.77 -18.76
C SER A 111 0.24 -0.57 -18.23
N ASP A 112 0.48 -1.52 -19.13
CA ASP A 112 0.98 -2.85 -18.76
C ASP A 112 2.31 -2.77 -17.97
N ALA A 113 3.10 -1.69 -18.12
CA ALA A 113 4.23 -1.35 -17.27
C ALA A 113 3.86 -1.14 -15.78
N HIS A 114 2.73 -0.49 -15.48
CA HIS A 114 2.28 -0.21 -14.12
C HIS A 114 1.72 -1.46 -13.42
N GLU A 115 0.92 -2.27 -14.12
CA GLU A 115 0.47 -3.57 -13.60
C GLU A 115 1.69 -4.43 -13.24
N LEU A 116 2.69 -4.44 -14.11
CA LEU A 116 3.94 -5.17 -13.93
C LEU A 116 4.84 -4.58 -12.84
N VAL A 117 4.94 -3.25 -12.68
CA VAL A 117 5.60 -2.61 -11.52
C VAL A 117 4.95 -3.08 -10.20
N SER A 118 3.62 -3.17 -10.13
CA SER A 118 2.93 -3.67 -8.94
C SER A 118 3.29 -5.14 -8.61
N GLN A 119 3.70 -5.96 -9.59
CA GLN A 119 4.11 -7.34 -9.33
C GLN A 119 5.43 -7.40 -8.53
N PHE A 120 6.38 -6.49 -8.74
CA PHE A 120 7.64 -6.42 -7.96
C PHE A 120 7.43 -6.05 -6.48
N TYR A 121 6.31 -5.42 -6.16
CA TYR A 121 5.90 -5.12 -4.78
C TYR A 121 5.22 -6.30 -4.08
N ASN A 122 4.56 -7.17 -4.86
CA ASN A 122 3.87 -8.35 -4.35
C ASN A 122 4.80 -9.59 -4.28
N MET A 123 5.95 -9.56 -4.95
CA MET A 123 6.96 -10.62 -4.88
C MET A 123 7.68 -10.63 -3.51
N LYS A 124 7.83 -11.82 -2.93
CA LYS A 124 8.65 -12.04 -1.73
C LYS A 124 10.11 -11.59 -1.96
N GLU A 125 10.72 -10.99 -0.94
CA GLU A 125 12.08 -10.47 -1.03
C GLU A 125 13.13 -11.59 -1.06
N SER A 126 13.86 -11.68 -2.16
CA SER A 126 15.23 -12.22 -2.14
C SER A 126 16.18 -11.16 -1.61
N THR A 127 17.22 -11.58 -0.89
CA THR A 127 18.15 -10.73 -0.15
C THR A 127 18.68 -9.58 -1.01
N SER A 128 18.21 -8.36 -0.73
CA SER A 128 18.65 -7.15 -1.41
C SER A 128 20.15 -6.89 -1.15
N ASN A 129 20.80 -6.15 -2.06
CA ASN A 129 22.27 -6.02 -2.08
C ASN A 129 22.77 -5.00 -1.02
N ILE A 130 22.66 -5.39 0.25
CA ILE A 130 22.86 -4.57 1.46
C ILE A 130 24.21 -3.85 1.46
N ALA A 131 25.28 -4.48 0.94
CA ALA A 131 26.62 -3.88 0.88
C ALA A 131 26.65 -2.56 0.09
N GLY A 132 25.92 -2.47 -1.03
CA GLY A 132 25.82 -1.24 -1.82
C GLY A 132 25.06 -0.12 -1.10
N VAL A 133 24.03 -0.47 -0.32
CA VAL A 133 23.26 0.48 0.51
C VAL A 133 24.14 1.04 1.61
N GLN A 134 24.86 0.19 2.35
CA GLN A 134 25.74 0.63 3.42
C GLN A 134 26.86 1.55 2.90
N GLN A 135 27.55 1.16 1.83
CA GLN A 135 28.61 1.97 1.22
C GLN A 135 28.11 3.35 0.73
N TYR A 136 26.85 3.47 0.30
CA TYR A 136 26.26 4.75 -0.12
C TYR A 136 26.08 5.74 1.04
N TRP A 137 25.64 5.26 2.21
CA TRP A 137 25.48 6.07 3.42
C TRP A 137 26.84 6.50 3.99
N GLU A 138 27.83 5.61 3.95
CA GLU A 138 29.23 5.90 4.31
C GLU A 138 29.86 6.96 3.39
N GLN A 139 29.70 6.81 2.06
CA GLN A 139 30.30 7.70 1.04
C GLN A 139 29.47 8.96 0.72
N GLN A 140 28.35 9.18 1.41
CA GLN A 140 27.55 10.42 1.36
C GLN A 140 27.10 10.83 -0.06
N ARG A 141 26.87 9.85 -0.94
CA ARG A 141 26.55 10.07 -2.36
C ARG A 141 25.15 10.69 -2.60
N TYR A 142 24.39 10.94 -1.53
CA TYR A 142 23.09 11.61 -1.54
C TYR A 142 23.12 13.07 -2.00
N LEU A 143 24.29 13.73 -2.00
CA LEU A 143 24.45 15.12 -2.44
C LEU A 143 24.28 15.34 -3.96
N ARG A 144 24.12 14.27 -4.76
CA ARG A 144 23.89 14.37 -6.21
C ARG A 144 22.41 14.61 -6.52
N LYS A 145 22.10 15.67 -7.28
CA LYS A 145 20.73 15.97 -7.78
C LYS A 145 20.10 14.73 -8.43
N LYS A 146 18.90 14.36 -7.97
CA LYS A 146 18.14 13.19 -8.44
C LYS A 146 17.00 13.62 -9.36
N ILE A 147 17.34 14.04 -10.58
CA ILE A 147 16.38 14.57 -11.57
C ILE A 147 15.22 13.57 -11.84
N TRP A 148 15.54 12.27 -11.87
CA TRP A 148 14.58 11.18 -12.09
C TRP A 148 13.76 10.77 -10.85
N LEU A 149 13.92 11.42 -9.69
CA LEU A 149 13.22 11.00 -8.47
C LEU A 149 11.72 11.26 -8.52
N GLU A 150 11.30 12.43 -8.99
CA GLU A 150 9.88 12.76 -9.09
C GLU A 150 9.14 11.86 -10.07
N THR A 151 9.71 11.65 -11.27
CA THR A 151 9.11 10.79 -12.30
C THR A 151 9.13 9.30 -11.90
N TRP A 152 10.14 8.84 -11.17
CA TRP A 152 10.13 7.49 -10.58
C TRP A 152 9.07 7.36 -9.50
N LEU A 153 8.99 8.30 -8.55
CA LEU A 153 7.98 8.30 -7.48
C LEU A 153 6.56 8.29 -8.07
N ARG A 154 6.32 9.13 -9.10
CA ARG A 154 5.05 9.20 -9.85
C ARG A 154 4.59 7.83 -10.34
N ARG A 155 5.42 7.15 -11.14
CA ARG A 155 5.13 5.82 -11.68
C ARG A 155 4.90 4.75 -10.60
N GLU A 156 5.78 4.68 -9.59
CA GLU A 156 5.65 3.67 -8.53
C GLU A 156 4.39 3.90 -7.68
N ILE A 157 4.05 5.16 -7.38
CA ILE A 157 2.84 5.49 -6.61
C ILE A 157 1.59 5.20 -7.44
N GLN A 158 1.54 5.56 -8.73
CA GLN A 158 0.43 5.21 -9.65
C GLN A 158 0.21 3.70 -9.70
N ALA A 159 1.27 2.92 -9.92
CA ALA A 159 1.22 1.46 -9.96
C ALA A 159 0.71 0.84 -8.63
N LEU A 160 1.08 1.43 -7.49
CA LEU A 160 0.66 0.96 -6.18
C LEU A 160 -0.79 1.35 -5.83
N THR A 161 -1.20 2.59 -6.06
CA THR A 161 -2.55 3.08 -5.72
C THR A 161 -3.63 2.68 -6.71
N ARG A 162 -3.25 2.35 -7.97
CA ARG A 162 -4.16 2.23 -9.12
C ARG A 162 -5.01 3.49 -9.33
N ASP A 163 -4.37 4.64 -9.16
CA ASP A 163 -4.91 5.96 -9.40
C ASP A 163 -3.94 6.77 -10.26
N GLU A 164 -4.48 7.61 -11.15
CA GLU A 164 -3.70 8.45 -12.06
C GLU A 164 -3.25 9.74 -11.36
N ASN A 165 -4.12 10.29 -10.50
CA ASN A 165 -3.97 11.59 -9.86
C ASN A 165 -3.17 11.47 -8.55
N VAL A 166 -1.86 11.30 -8.67
CA VAL A 166 -0.96 11.08 -7.53
C VAL A 166 -0.19 12.32 -7.07
N GLU A 167 -0.38 13.47 -7.73
CA GLU A 167 0.46 14.67 -7.57
C GLU A 167 0.72 15.07 -6.12
N ALA A 168 -0.33 15.18 -5.31
CA ALA A 168 -0.21 15.57 -3.90
C ALA A 168 0.64 14.56 -3.08
N ILE A 169 0.56 13.28 -3.39
CA ILE A 169 1.32 12.19 -2.74
C ILE A 169 2.79 12.24 -3.20
N VAL A 170 3.02 12.41 -4.50
CA VAL A 170 4.35 12.55 -5.10
C VAL A 170 5.07 13.76 -4.50
N TYR A 171 4.46 14.95 -4.51
CA TYR A 171 5.07 16.16 -3.97
C TYR A 171 5.27 16.11 -2.45
N HIS A 172 4.39 15.44 -1.70
CA HIS A 172 4.61 15.21 -0.26
C HIS A 172 5.86 14.36 -0.01
N ILE A 173 5.94 13.16 -0.61
CA ILE A 173 7.05 12.23 -0.40
C ILE A 173 8.36 12.79 -0.98
N HIS A 174 8.31 13.39 -2.18
CA HIS A 174 9.47 14.06 -2.79
C HIS A 174 9.98 15.23 -1.94
N GLY A 175 9.06 16.02 -1.38
CA GLY A 175 9.38 17.12 -0.45
C GLY A 175 10.03 16.66 0.85
N VAL A 176 9.53 15.56 1.45
CA VAL A 176 10.13 14.94 2.64
C VAL A 176 11.55 14.46 2.35
N ILE A 177 11.77 13.74 1.24
CA ILE A 177 13.10 13.28 0.82
C ILE A 177 14.03 14.47 0.56
N GLY A 178 13.60 15.46 -0.23
CA GLY A 178 14.39 16.64 -0.57
C GLY A 178 14.77 17.48 0.65
N SER A 179 13.85 17.66 1.60
CA SER A 179 14.09 18.36 2.86
C SER A 179 15.12 17.62 3.74
N PHE A 180 15.02 16.29 3.82
CA PHE A 180 15.99 15.47 4.53
C PHE A 180 17.39 15.56 3.90
N MET A 181 17.52 15.40 2.57
CA MET A 181 18.82 15.48 1.90
C MET A 181 19.46 16.87 2.02
N LYS A 182 18.66 17.94 1.91
CA LYS A 182 19.12 19.33 2.12
C LYS A 182 19.57 19.58 3.57
N ARG A 183 18.91 18.97 4.56
CA ARG A 183 19.36 19.00 5.96
C ARG A 183 20.71 18.30 6.12
N LEU A 184 20.89 17.11 5.54
CA LEU A 184 22.19 16.42 5.57
C LEU A 184 23.33 17.20 4.90
N GLU A 185 23.06 17.93 3.83
CA GLU A 185 24.03 18.83 3.18
C GLU A 185 24.51 19.96 4.12
N MET A 186 23.61 20.52 4.93
CA MET A 186 23.97 21.56 5.90
C MET A 186 24.64 20.97 7.13
N GLU A 187 24.13 19.86 7.67
CA GLU A 187 24.72 19.12 8.79
C GLU A 187 26.11 18.55 8.49
N HIS A 188 26.47 18.30 7.23
CA HIS A 188 27.83 17.86 6.88
C HIS A 188 28.89 18.87 7.38
N LYS A 189 28.55 20.16 7.46
CA LYS A 189 29.42 21.24 7.96
C LYS A 189 29.59 21.20 9.49
N SER A 190 28.79 20.40 10.21
CA SER A 190 28.78 20.23 11.66
C SER A 190 28.67 18.74 12.05
N ARG A 191 29.82 18.07 12.19
CA ARG A 191 29.94 16.61 12.39
C ARG A 191 29.29 16.12 13.70
N THR A 192 28.06 15.60 13.65
CA THR A 192 27.35 15.12 14.86
C THR A 192 26.61 13.77 14.77
N ILE A 193 26.33 13.22 13.58
CA ILE A 193 25.46 12.03 13.43
C ILE A 193 26.12 10.92 12.57
N SER A 194 25.95 9.66 12.96
CA SER A 194 26.48 8.49 12.25
C SER A 194 25.67 8.11 10.98
N PRO A 195 26.24 7.35 10.02
CA PRO A 195 25.55 6.94 8.80
C PRO A 195 24.29 6.09 9.06
N GLU A 196 24.34 5.20 10.05
CA GLU A 196 23.29 4.23 10.37
C GLU A 196 22.07 4.94 10.93
N LYS A 197 22.28 5.90 11.84
CA LYS A 197 21.20 6.72 12.40
C LYS A 197 20.55 7.63 11.36
N ARG A 198 21.32 8.10 10.35
CA ARG A 198 20.77 8.83 9.20
C ARG A 198 19.92 7.92 8.32
N ARG A 199 20.36 6.69 8.07
CA ARG A 199 19.58 5.67 7.34
C ARG A 199 18.27 5.35 8.05
N GLU A 200 18.31 5.15 9.36
CA GLU A 200 17.13 4.89 10.19
C GLU A 200 16.14 6.07 10.16
N GLU A 201 16.63 7.30 10.35
CA GLU A 201 15.78 8.51 10.29
C GLU A 201 15.16 8.68 8.89
N PHE A 202 15.94 8.46 7.82
CA PHE A 202 15.44 8.50 6.45
C PHE A 202 14.32 7.49 6.21
N ARG A 203 14.55 6.22 6.56
CA ARG A 203 13.55 5.15 6.39
C ARG A 203 12.27 5.46 7.16
N ARG A 204 12.39 5.93 8.41
CA ARG A 204 11.24 6.35 9.22
C ARG A 204 10.47 7.49 8.55
N LEU A 205 11.14 8.58 8.15
CA LEU A 205 10.49 9.75 7.55
C LEU A 205 9.76 9.41 6.23
N VAL A 206 10.34 8.56 5.38
CA VAL A 206 9.67 8.12 4.14
C VAL A 206 8.54 7.14 4.44
N SER A 207 8.68 6.27 5.44
CA SER A 207 7.61 5.37 5.89
C SER A 207 6.42 6.16 6.44
N ASP A 208 6.66 7.11 7.34
CA ASP A 208 5.63 7.99 7.93
C ASP A 208 4.86 8.78 6.85
N ALA A 209 5.57 9.29 5.83
CA ALA A 209 5.00 10.05 4.72
C ALA A 209 4.20 9.19 3.72
N ALA A 210 4.58 7.92 3.52
CA ALA A 210 3.99 7.04 2.51
C ALA A 210 2.89 6.10 3.08
N ARG A 211 2.95 5.77 4.37
CA ARG A 211 2.03 4.81 5.03
C ARG A 211 0.54 5.13 4.87
N PRO A 212 0.07 6.39 4.92
CA PRO A 212 -1.35 6.71 4.71
C PRO A 212 -1.88 6.34 3.31
N PHE A 213 -1.00 6.14 2.33
CA PHE A 213 -1.33 5.93 0.92
C PHE A 213 -0.99 4.52 0.43
N LEU A 214 0.08 3.92 0.94
CA LEU A 214 0.63 2.64 0.45
C LEU A 214 0.39 1.46 1.40
N LEU A 215 -0.11 1.70 2.62
CA LEU A 215 -0.54 0.68 3.59
C LEU A 215 0.51 -0.42 3.81
N GLY A 216 0.18 -1.70 3.59
CA GLY A 216 1.12 -2.82 3.77
C GLY A 216 2.34 -2.77 2.85
N ARG A 217 2.19 -2.19 1.65
CA ARG A 217 3.26 -2.08 0.64
C ARG A 217 4.30 -0.99 0.95
N THR A 218 4.12 -0.23 2.04
CA THR A 218 4.98 0.89 2.45
C THR A 218 6.44 0.50 2.68
N GLU A 219 6.74 -0.55 3.45
CA GLU A 219 8.16 -0.88 3.75
C GLU A 219 8.93 -1.37 2.52
N ARG A 220 8.24 -2.03 1.59
CA ARG A 220 8.79 -2.41 0.28
C ARG A 220 9.08 -1.18 -0.58
N PHE A 221 8.18 -0.19 -0.56
CA PHE A 221 8.40 1.12 -1.20
C PHE A 221 9.57 1.88 -0.59
N VAL A 222 9.70 1.97 0.74
CA VAL A 222 10.84 2.60 1.42
C VAL A 222 12.17 1.95 1.02
N THR A 223 12.20 0.62 0.93
CA THR A 223 13.39 -0.13 0.47
C THR A 223 13.72 0.10 -1.01
N GLU A 224 12.73 0.19 -1.90
CA GLU A 224 12.97 0.46 -3.32
C GLU A 224 13.34 1.93 -3.59
N VAL A 225 12.79 2.89 -2.82
CA VAL A 225 13.24 4.29 -2.79
C VAL A 225 14.72 4.36 -2.39
N GLU A 226 15.09 3.68 -1.31
CA GLU A 226 16.47 3.59 -0.84
C GLU A 226 17.40 3.00 -1.92
N LEU A 227 17.03 1.87 -2.52
CA LEU A 227 17.82 1.22 -3.57
C LEU A 227 17.93 2.05 -4.87
N PHE A 228 16.87 2.75 -5.27
CA PHE A 228 16.91 3.67 -6.41
C PHE A 228 17.88 4.82 -6.17
N LEU A 229 17.77 5.49 -5.01
CA LEU A 229 18.67 6.57 -4.61
C LEU A 229 20.14 6.11 -4.52
N VAL A 230 20.37 4.91 -3.96
CA VAL A 230 21.69 4.25 -3.86
C VAL A 230 22.29 4.00 -5.23
N SER A 231 21.52 3.46 -6.17
CA SER A 231 22.01 3.06 -7.51
C SER A 231 22.61 4.21 -8.32
N ASN A 232 22.08 5.42 -8.14
CA ASN A 232 22.41 6.59 -8.96
C ASN A 232 22.25 6.37 -10.48
N LEU A 233 21.34 5.49 -10.88
CA LEU A 233 20.98 5.24 -12.27
C LEU A 233 19.86 6.16 -12.76
N ASN A 234 19.62 6.18 -14.07
CA ASN A 234 18.34 6.65 -14.62
C ASN A 234 17.24 5.60 -14.37
N MET A 235 15.99 5.94 -14.68
CA MET A 235 14.86 5.03 -14.47
C MET A 235 15.06 3.70 -15.19
N GLU A 236 15.39 3.75 -16.48
CA GLU A 236 15.58 2.59 -17.36
C GLU A 236 16.64 1.59 -16.87
N ALA A 237 17.82 2.05 -16.46
CA ALA A 237 18.87 1.18 -15.96
C ALA A 237 18.57 0.64 -14.55
N TYR A 238 17.83 1.37 -13.72
CA TYR A 238 17.33 0.82 -12.44
C TYR A 238 16.29 -0.28 -12.66
N ASN A 239 15.38 -0.08 -13.62
CA ASN A 239 14.38 -1.07 -14.03
C ASN A 239 15.08 -2.38 -14.47
N LYS A 240 16.15 -2.28 -15.28
CA LYS A 240 17.01 -3.41 -15.68
C LYS A 240 17.64 -4.12 -14.47
N LEU A 241 18.17 -3.38 -13.48
CA LEU A 241 18.66 -3.99 -12.22
C LEU A 241 17.55 -4.63 -11.37
N ARG A 242 16.28 -4.20 -11.50
CA ARG A 242 15.14 -4.84 -10.81
C ARG A 242 14.81 -6.19 -11.44
N VAL A 243 14.82 -6.28 -12.77
CA VAL A 243 14.65 -7.54 -13.52
C VAL A 243 15.83 -8.49 -13.29
N GLN A 244 17.07 -8.01 -13.27
CA GLN A 244 18.23 -8.86 -12.98
C GLN A 244 18.12 -9.48 -11.57
N ARG A 245 17.83 -8.67 -10.54
CA ARG A 245 17.57 -9.17 -9.18
C ARG A 245 16.43 -10.21 -9.16
N PHE A 246 15.35 -9.98 -9.91
CA PHE A 246 14.25 -10.94 -10.05
C PHE A 246 14.69 -12.26 -10.68
N ARG A 247 15.52 -12.24 -11.74
CA ARG A 247 16.08 -13.45 -12.36
C ARG A 247 16.94 -14.23 -11.36
N GLU A 248 17.84 -13.55 -10.67
CA GLU A 248 18.71 -14.15 -9.64
C GLU A 248 17.85 -14.81 -8.54
N SER A 249 16.87 -14.08 -8.02
CA SER A 249 15.88 -14.57 -7.03
C SER A 249 15.18 -15.85 -7.48
N SER A 250 14.62 -15.85 -8.69
CA SER A 250 13.88 -16.99 -9.24
C SER A 250 14.79 -18.17 -9.55
N SER A 251 16.04 -17.92 -9.97
CA SER A 251 17.03 -18.97 -10.22
C SER A 251 17.51 -19.69 -8.96
N HIS A 252 17.49 -19.02 -7.80
CA HIS A 252 17.74 -19.67 -6.51
C HIS A 252 16.61 -20.62 -6.11
N LEU A 253 15.36 -20.35 -6.54
CA LEU A 253 14.20 -21.20 -6.26
C LEU A 253 14.08 -22.39 -7.24
N THR A 254 14.32 -22.18 -8.53
CA THR A 254 14.27 -23.28 -9.52
C THR A 254 15.43 -24.28 -9.40
N ARG A 255 16.45 -24.00 -8.58
CA ARG A 255 17.48 -24.99 -8.24
C ARG A 255 17.03 -26.04 -7.21
N GLU A 256 15.78 -25.98 -6.73
CA GLU A 256 15.18 -27.00 -5.85
C GLU A 256 13.94 -27.69 -6.46
N GLN A 257 13.43 -27.23 -7.62
CA GLN A 257 12.31 -27.89 -8.33
C GLN A 257 12.53 -27.89 -9.84
N ASP A 258 12.84 -29.08 -10.36
CA ASP A 258 12.86 -29.40 -11.79
C ASP A 258 11.45 -29.53 -12.39
N THR A 259 11.37 -29.32 -13.71
CA THR A 259 10.19 -29.42 -14.59
C THR A 259 9.08 -28.38 -14.42
N LEU A 260 9.01 -27.43 -15.37
CA LEU A 260 7.91 -27.22 -16.33
C LEU A 260 8.26 -26.05 -17.30
N PRO A 261 7.53 -25.80 -18.41
CA PRO A 261 8.13 -25.18 -19.60
C PRO A 261 8.34 -23.67 -19.53
N HIS A 262 9.31 -23.23 -20.34
CA HIS A 262 9.76 -21.86 -20.49
C HIS A 262 8.79 -21.06 -21.41
N ASP A 263 7.69 -20.57 -20.84
CA ASP A 263 6.84 -19.58 -21.53
C ASP A 263 7.61 -18.25 -21.71
N ARG A 264 7.18 -17.42 -22.66
CA ARG A 264 7.94 -16.26 -23.16
C ARG A 264 8.32 -15.31 -22.01
N SER A 265 9.59 -14.91 -21.98
CA SER A 265 10.16 -14.24 -20.81
C SER A 265 9.42 -12.95 -20.49
N LEU A 266 8.94 -12.85 -19.25
CA LEU A 266 8.34 -11.66 -18.66
C LEU A 266 9.23 -10.40 -18.83
N GLU A 267 10.53 -10.61 -19.00
CA GLU A 267 11.56 -9.62 -19.32
C GLU A 267 11.36 -8.91 -20.67
N GLU A 268 10.92 -9.60 -21.73
CA GLU A 268 10.67 -8.98 -23.04
C GLU A 268 9.44 -8.05 -22.95
N HIS A 269 8.39 -8.51 -22.26
CA HIS A 269 7.21 -7.70 -21.92
C HIS A 269 7.61 -6.50 -21.06
N TYR A 270 8.44 -6.73 -20.03
CA TYR A 270 8.92 -5.68 -19.13
C TYR A 270 9.70 -4.59 -19.85
N LEU A 271 10.69 -4.97 -20.65
CA LEU A 271 11.53 -4.01 -21.38
C LEU A 271 10.74 -3.28 -22.47
N TYR A 272 9.77 -3.93 -23.12
CA TYR A 272 8.94 -3.30 -24.12
C TYR A 272 8.04 -2.20 -23.53
N PHE A 273 7.26 -2.49 -22.48
CA PHE A 273 6.34 -1.50 -21.92
C PHE A 273 7.04 -0.46 -21.04
N VAL A 274 7.90 -0.89 -20.11
CA VAL A 274 8.47 -0.01 -19.08
C VAL A 274 9.53 0.96 -19.64
N CYS A 275 10.03 0.74 -20.88
CA CYS A 275 10.95 1.64 -21.57
C CYS A 275 10.30 2.49 -22.68
N ASN A 276 9.09 2.16 -23.14
CA ASN A 276 8.38 2.93 -24.18
C ASN A 276 7.34 3.89 -23.57
N ASP A 277 6.79 3.59 -22.39
CA ASP A 277 5.81 4.44 -21.67
C ASP A 277 6.41 5.78 -21.15
N THR A 278 7.65 6.14 -21.53
CA THR A 278 8.24 7.46 -21.25
C THR A 278 7.91 8.52 -22.31
N ASP A 279 7.27 8.15 -23.41
CA ASP A 279 6.82 9.08 -24.46
C ASP A 279 5.53 9.81 -24.04
N CYS A 280 5.63 10.64 -23.00
CA CYS A 280 4.62 11.64 -22.64
C CYS A 280 5.02 13.02 -23.19
N ASP A 281 4.37 13.40 -24.28
CA ASP A 281 4.19 14.77 -24.78
C ASP A 281 5.45 15.59 -25.15
N GLU A 282 6.06 15.28 -26.30
CA GLU A 282 6.61 16.32 -27.19
C GLU A 282 5.58 16.74 -28.27
N MET A 283 4.61 17.59 -27.90
CA MET A 283 4.06 18.73 -28.70
C MET A 283 2.82 19.38 -28.07
#